data_AF-A0A2G6DXD6-F1
#
_entry.id   AF-A0A2G6DXD6-F1
#
_cell.length_a   1.000
_cell.length_b   1.000
_cell.length_c   1.000
_cell.angle_alpha   90.00
_cell.angle_beta   90.00
_cell.angle_gamma   90.00
#
_symmetry.space_group_name_H-M   'P 1'
#
loop_
_entity.id
_entity.type
_entity.pdbx_description
1 polymer ?
#
loop_
_entity_poly.entity_id
_entity_poly.type
_entity_poly.pdbx_seq_one_letter_code
_entity_poly.pdbx_strand_id
1 'polypeptide(L)'
;MAILKPDDQAAARQLQAGDPDVNILAYMDYASARSYDGDKSVVSVSFEEAKANDWLARDTNGNLIEWGGYPGHYMTKVWDPGYQRAWVERAKEVAAEGVFDGIFADNAMYTLSHYNNAIMAGASSPEESDARIRAGILDLARQAGEALEGSGHSLMTNISDGRLDPEWWKALSRYGGGMEENFANWGRADTPTVYDWGPGGWQDQVDLFEMNENPSVAITFAQEGDTRTALYGYTSFLMTARPGDGWEVNFGNGSTKTAEQSIPLGAPRGKHVNSNGIRSREFDGGWAAVNPTDQAVTVQVPAGMVDASGNAVSSITLQPRSGAVLSRS
;
A
#
# COMPACT_ATOMS: atom_id res chain seq x y z
N MET A 1 -11.01 8.26 -0.40
CA MET A 1 -10.77 7.35 -1.53
C MET A 1 -11.44 6.02 -1.24
N ALA A 2 -11.96 5.33 -2.24
CA ALA A 2 -12.47 3.98 -2.17
C ALA A 2 -11.87 3.14 -3.31
N ILE A 3 -11.66 1.85 -3.05
CA ILE A 3 -11.21 0.87 -4.05
C ILE A 3 -12.29 -0.20 -4.16
N LEU A 4 -12.82 -0.41 -5.36
CA LEU A 4 -13.93 -1.33 -5.62
C LEU A 4 -13.58 -2.25 -6.79
N LYS A 5 -14.24 -3.41 -6.89
CA LYS A 5 -14.10 -4.23 -8.10
C LYS A 5 -14.75 -3.51 -9.29
N PRO A 6 -14.30 -3.76 -10.53
CA PRO A 6 -14.88 -3.14 -11.71
C PRO A 6 -16.39 -3.41 -11.87
N ASP A 7 -16.88 -4.57 -11.43
CA ASP A 7 -18.30 -4.95 -11.51
C ASP A 7 -19.18 -4.35 -10.39
N ASP A 8 -18.60 -3.70 -9.38
CA ASP A 8 -19.31 -3.06 -8.25
C ASP A 8 -19.79 -1.63 -8.57
N GLN A 9 -20.17 -1.35 -9.82
CA GLN A 9 -20.57 0.00 -10.26
C GLN A 9 -21.74 0.59 -9.47
N ALA A 10 -22.65 -0.24 -8.95
CA ALA A 10 -23.77 0.23 -8.13
C ALA A 10 -23.29 0.84 -6.80
N ALA A 11 -22.30 0.21 -6.16
CA ALA A 11 -21.67 0.73 -4.96
C ALA A 11 -20.88 2.01 -5.26
N ALA A 12 -20.15 2.05 -6.38
CA ALA A 12 -19.43 3.26 -6.82
C ALA A 12 -20.39 4.47 -6.97
N ARG A 13 -21.52 4.29 -7.67
CA ARG A 13 -22.54 5.35 -7.81
C ARG A 13 -23.16 5.76 -6.49
N GLN A 14 -23.36 4.83 -5.56
CA GLN A 14 -23.88 5.14 -4.23
C GLN A 14 -22.89 5.99 -3.42
N LEU A 15 -21.60 5.66 -3.48
CA LEU A 15 -20.54 6.45 -2.84
C LEU A 15 -20.48 7.86 -3.43
N GLN A 16 -20.44 7.97 -4.77
CA GLN A 16 -20.38 9.27 -5.47
C GLN A 16 -21.61 10.14 -5.18
N ALA A 17 -22.79 9.55 -5.02
CA ALA A 17 -24.00 10.29 -4.65
C ALA A 17 -23.98 10.81 -3.20
N GLY A 18 -23.28 10.12 -2.30
CA GLY A 18 -23.13 10.52 -0.90
C GLY A 18 -21.99 11.49 -0.65
N ASP A 19 -20.92 11.38 -1.43
CA ASP A 19 -19.73 12.22 -1.40
C ASP A 19 -19.23 12.43 -2.84
N PRO A 20 -19.64 13.53 -3.51
CA PRO A 20 -19.23 13.80 -4.90
C PRO A 20 -17.72 14.01 -5.09
N ASP A 21 -16.98 14.28 -4.02
CA ASP A 21 -15.54 14.51 -4.05
C ASP A 21 -14.74 13.23 -3.74
N VAL A 22 -15.41 12.09 -3.52
CA VAL A 22 -14.74 10.81 -3.26
C VAL A 22 -14.01 10.31 -4.50
N ASN A 23 -12.70 10.10 -4.38
CA ASN A 23 -11.90 9.42 -5.40
C ASN A 23 -12.18 7.89 -5.37
N ILE A 24 -12.69 7.30 -6.45
CA ILE A 24 -13.05 5.89 -6.56
C ILE A 24 -12.17 5.22 -7.63
N LEU A 25 -11.35 4.24 -7.20
CA LEU A 25 -10.48 3.48 -8.09
C LEU A 25 -11.02 2.07 -8.32
N ALA A 26 -10.93 1.57 -9.55
CA ALA A 26 -11.26 0.19 -9.87
C ALA A 26 -10.07 -0.73 -9.60
N TYR A 27 -10.28 -1.79 -8.84
CA TYR A 27 -9.28 -2.80 -8.54
C TYR A 27 -8.94 -3.62 -9.78
N MET A 28 -7.66 -3.70 -10.12
CA MET A 28 -7.11 -4.63 -11.09
C MET A 28 -5.84 -5.28 -10.55
N ASP A 29 -5.54 -6.50 -10.98
CA ASP A 29 -4.36 -7.27 -10.56
C ASP A 29 -3.35 -7.32 -11.71
N TYR A 30 -2.09 -6.93 -11.45
CA TYR A 30 -1.03 -6.95 -12.44
C TYR A 30 -0.56 -8.35 -12.83
N ALA A 31 -0.61 -9.30 -11.91
CA ALA A 31 0.27 -10.47 -11.91
C ALA A 31 -0.45 -11.81 -11.77
N SER A 32 -1.78 -11.84 -11.67
CA SER A 32 -2.57 -13.07 -11.65
C SER A 32 -3.78 -13.06 -12.59
N ALA A 33 -4.12 -14.26 -13.05
CA ALA A 33 -5.42 -14.60 -13.63
C ALA A 33 -6.10 -15.67 -12.77
N ARG A 34 -7.43 -15.60 -12.62
CA ARG A 34 -8.20 -16.38 -11.65
C ARG A 34 -8.99 -17.49 -12.34
N SER A 35 -8.70 -18.74 -12.03
CA SER A 35 -9.36 -19.89 -12.68
C SER A 35 -10.85 -20.01 -12.35
N TYR A 36 -11.27 -19.48 -11.20
CA TYR A 36 -12.67 -19.48 -10.79
C TYR A 36 -13.52 -18.39 -11.46
N ASP A 37 -12.89 -17.41 -12.11
CA ASP A 37 -13.60 -16.38 -12.89
C ASP A 37 -13.91 -16.85 -14.33
N GLY A 38 -13.29 -17.94 -14.78
CA GLY A 38 -13.54 -18.54 -16.09
C GLY A 38 -13.13 -17.62 -17.25
N ASP A 39 -14.10 -17.29 -18.10
CA ASP A 39 -13.96 -16.39 -19.25
C ASP A 39 -14.14 -14.90 -18.89
N LYS A 40 -14.39 -14.58 -17.61
CA LYS A 40 -14.65 -13.21 -17.17
C LYS A 40 -13.36 -12.47 -16.83
N SER A 41 -13.19 -11.29 -17.41
CA SER A 41 -12.12 -10.34 -17.09
C SER A 41 -12.54 -9.41 -15.93
N VAL A 42 -12.70 -9.99 -14.74
CA VAL A 42 -13.21 -9.29 -13.55
C VAL A 42 -12.17 -8.33 -12.98
N VAL A 43 -10.95 -8.82 -12.72
CA VAL A 43 -9.88 -8.02 -12.09
C VAL A 43 -8.60 -7.96 -12.91
N SER A 44 -8.52 -8.70 -14.02
CA SER A 44 -7.38 -8.73 -14.95
C SER A 44 -7.90 -9.30 -16.27
N VAL A 45 -7.02 -9.75 -17.14
CA VAL A 45 -7.41 -10.65 -18.25
C VAL A 45 -8.02 -11.94 -17.69
N SER A 46 -8.94 -12.56 -18.44
CA SER A 46 -9.55 -13.83 -18.01
C SER A 46 -8.53 -14.97 -18.00
N PHE A 47 -8.80 -16.01 -17.20
CA PHE A 47 -7.92 -17.18 -17.14
C PHE A 47 -7.88 -17.95 -18.46
N GLU A 48 -9.02 -18.08 -19.15
CA GLU A 48 -9.08 -18.76 -20.46
C GLU A 48 -8.34 -17.98 -21.55
N GLU A 49 -8.40 -16.64 -21.55
CA GLU A 49 -7.62 -15.80 -22.46
C GLU A 49 -6.11 -15.94 -22.19
N ALA A 50 -5.71 -15.87 -20.92
CA ALA A 50 -4.31 -16.03 -20.54
C ALA A 50 -3.78 -17.41 -20.93
N LYS A 51 -4.58 -18.46 -20.77
CA LYS A 51 -4.23 -19.81 -21.19
C LYS A 51 -4.14 -19.95 -22.71
N ALA A 52 -5.10 -19.38 -23.45
CA ALA A 52 -5.14 -19.44 -24.91
C ALA A 52 -3.94 -18.75 -25.58
N ASN A 53 -3.41 -17.70 -24.94
CA ASN A 53 -2.27 -16.93 -25.45
C ASN A 53 -0.93 -17.29 -24.78
N ASP A 54 -0.87 -18.37 -23.98
CA ASP A 54 0.32 -18.76 -23.21
C ASP A 54 0.88 -17.63 -22.33
N TRP A 55 0.00 -16.87 -21.67
CA TRP A 55 0.36 -15.82 -20.72
C TRP A 55 0.44 -16.29 -19.28
N LEU A 56 0.19 -17.56 -18.98
CA LEU A 56 0.37 -18.10 -17.63
C LEU A 56 1.83 -18.52 -17.42
N ALA A 57 2.45 -18.03 -16.35
CA ALA A 57 3.82 -18.35 -16.00
C ALA A 57 3.96 -19.81 -15.54
N ARG A 58 5.11 -20.41 -15.87
CA ARG A 58 5.43 -21.80 -15.52
C ARG A 58 6.73 -21.86 -14.73
N ASP A 59 6.86 -22.87 -13.88
CA ASP A 59 8.10 -23.21 -13.20
C ASP A 59 9.08 -23.95 -14.15
N THR A 60 10.30 -24.23 -13.69
CA THR A 60 11.30 -25.00 -14.44
C THR A 60 10.89 -26.46 -14.73
N ASN A 61 9.85 -26.98 -14.08
CA ASN A 61 9.29 -28.30 -14.33
C ASN A 61 8.12 -28.27 -15.32
N GLY A 62 7.71 -27.09 -15.79
CA GLY A 62 6.59 -26.88 -16.71
C GLY A 62 5.22 -26.76 -16.04
N ASN A 63 5.15 -26.77 -14.71
CA ASN A 63 3.90 -26.57 -13.97
C ASN A 63 3.49 -25.10 -13.99
N LEU A 64 2.20 -24.80 -13.99
CA LEU A 64 1.72 -23.43 -13.77
C LEU A 64 2.09 -22.98 -12.36
N ILE A 65 2.48 -21.71 -12.22
CA ILE A 65 2.78 -21.11 -10.91
C ILE A 65 1.47 -20.61 -10.30
N GLU A 66 0.98 -21.33 -9.29
CA GLU A 66 -0.17 -20.94 -8.47
C GLU A 66 0.30 -20.26 -7.17
N TRP A 67 -0.43 -19.24 -6.72
CA TRP A 67 -0.07 -18.48 -5.52
C TRP A 67 -0.47 -19.19 -4.23
N GLY A 68 0.49 -19.36 -3.32
CA GLY A 68 0.26 -19.87 -1.98
C GLY A 68 -0.68 -18.95 -1.19
N GLY A 69 -1.63 -19.54 -0.48
CA GLY A 69 -2.66 -18.80 0.27
C GLY A 69 -3.85 -18.34 -0.59
N TYR A 70 -3.74 -18.39 -1.93
CA TYR A 70 -4.78 -17.94 -2.86
C TYR A 70 -5.07 -18.99 -3.95
N PRO A 71 -5.73 -20.12 -3.61
CA PRO A 71 -6.06 -21.15 -4.58
C PRO A 71 -6.83 -20.60 -5.79
N GLY A 72 -6.41 -20.99 -6.99
CA GLY A 72 -6.96 -20.53 -8.25
C GLY A 72 -6.35 -19.23 -8.80
N HIS A 73 -5.42 -18.59 -8.09
CA HIS A 73 -4.63 -17.46 -8.62
C HIS A 73 -3.38 -17.99 -9.32
N TYR A 74 -3.34 -17.84 -10.64
CA TYR A 74 -2.21 -18.28 -11.46
C TYR A 74 -1.43 -17.08 -11.97
N MET A 75 -0.12 -17.11 -11.75
CA MET A 75 0.77 -16.04 -12.12
C MET A 75 0.76 -15.81 -13.63
N THR A 76 0.66 -14.54 -14.04
CA THR A 76 0.75 -14.12 -15.45
C THR A 76 2.17 -13.74 -15.80
N LYS A 77 2.53 -13.85 -17.09
CA LYS A 77 3.80 -13.40 -17.65
C LYS A 77 3.74 -11.89 -17.81
N VAL A 78 3.91 -11.14 -16.72
CA VAL A 78 3.89 -9.66 -16.70
C VAL A 78 4.91 -8.99 -17.64
N TRP A 79 5.91 -9.75 -18.08
CA TRP A 79 6.92 -9.36 -19.08
C TRP A 79 6.53 -9.70 -20.52
N ASP A 80 5.38 -10.34 -20.77
CA ASP A 80 4.91 -10.68 -22.10
C ASP A 80 4.20 -9.47 -22.74
N PRO A 81 4.67 -8.98 -23.91
CA PRO A 81 4.06 -7.80 -24.53
C PRO A 81 2.60 -7.99 -24.95
N GLY A 82 2.16 -9.23 -25.23
CA GLY A 82 0.76 -9.55 -25.51
C GLY A 82 -0.10 -9.37 -24.28
N TYR A 83 0.34 -9.93 -23.15
CA TYR A 83 -0.31 -9.75 -21.86
C TYR A 83 -0.40 -8.28 -21.47
N GLN A 84 0.72 -7.54 -21.59
CA GLN A 84 0.76 -6.12 -21.24
C GLN A 84 -0.25 -5.30 -22.03
N ARG A 85 -0.34 -5.50 -23.36
CA ARG A 85 -1.33 -4.81 -24.19
C ARG A 85 -2.76 -5.16 -23.78
N ALA A 86 -3.06 -6.44 -23.55
CA ALA A 86 -4.40 -6.86 -23.15
C ALA A 86 -4.81 -6.25 -21.80
N TRP A 87 -3.89 -6.23 -20.83
CA TRP A 87 -4.11 -5.62 -19.53
C TRP A 87 -4.37 -4.10 -19.65
N VAL A 88 -3.56 -3.39 -20.44
CA VAL A 88 -3.71 -1.93 -20.64
C VAL A 88 -5.03 -1.59 -21.34
N GLU A 89 -5.42 -2.34 -22.37
CA GLU A 89 -6.72 -2.13 -23.01
C GLU A 89 -7.87 -2.38 -22.04
N ARG A 90 -7.79 -3.43 -21.22
CA ARG A 90 -8.80 -3.68 -20.19
C ARG A 90 -8.88 -2.55 -19.16
N ALA A 91 -7.73 -2.02 -18.71
CA ALA A 91 -7.69 -0.90 -17.78
C ALA A 91 -8.37 0.36 -18.35
N LYS A 92 -8.13 0.66 -19.64
CA LYS A 92 -8.81 1.76 -20.34
C LYS A 92 -10.31 1.55 -20.45
N GLU A 93 -10.74 0.32 -20.76
CA GLU A 93 -12.17 -0.02 -20.83
C GLU A 93 -12.86 0.22 -19.48
N VAL A 94 -12.27 -0.30 -18.39
CA VAL A 94 -12.81 -0.13 -17.03
C VAL A 94 -12.88 1.35 -16.64
N ALA A 95 -11.81 2.11 -16.90
CA ALA A 95 -11.79 3.54 -16.61
C ALA A 95 -12.86 4.31 -17.42
N ALA A 96 -13.08 3.92 -18.69
CA ALA A 96 -14.05 4.56 -19.57
C ALA A 96 -15.53 4.32 -19.18
N GLU A 97 -15.82 3.44 -18.22
CA GLU A 97 -17.19 3.21 -17.71
C GLU A 97 -17.74 4.43 -16.93
N GLY A 98 -16.88 5.39 -16.57
CA GLY A 98 -17.25 6.73 -16.10
C GLY A 98 -17.68 6.84 -14.63
N VAL A 99 -17.63 5.74 -13.87
CA VAL A 99 -17.86 5.73 -12.41
C VAL A 99 -16.58 5.65 -11.59
N PHE A 100 -15.43 5.45 -12.25
CA PHE A 100 -14.13 5.30 -11.63
C PHE A 100 -13.23 6.45 -12.09
N ASP A 101 -12.48 7.03 -11.16
CA ASP A 101 -11.51 8.09 -11.40
C ASP A 101 -10.14 7.53 -11.85
N GLY A 102 -9.97 6.21 -11.74
CA GLY A 102 -8.75 5.53 -12.13
C GLY A 102 -8.71 4.06 -11.77
N ILE A 103 -7.53 3.48 -11.88
CA ILE A 103 -7.25 2.09 -11.58
C ILE A 103 -6.39 2.01 -10.32
N PHE A 104 -6.75 1.11 -9.42
CA PHE A 104 -5.89 0.62 -8.36
C PHE A 104 -5.30 -0.72 -8.81
N ALA A 105 -4.02 -0.74 -9.14
CA ALA A 105 -3.33 -1.90 -9.65
C ALA A 105 -2.57 -2.63 -8.53
N ASP A 106 -3.06 -3.81 -8.20
CA ASP A 106 -2.58 -4.66 -7.13
C ASP A 106 -1.46 -5.60 -7.58
N ASN A 107 -0.73 -6.14 -6.60
CA ASN A 107 0.30 -7.16 -6.78
C ASN A 107 1.46 -6.72 -7.69
N ALA A 108 1.90 -5.45 -7.55
CA ALA A 108 3.23 -5.05 -8.00
C ALA A 108 4.28 -5.66 -7.06
N MET A 109 4.53 -6.96 -7.25
CA MET A 109 5.39 -7.76 -6.38
C MET A 109 6.88 -7.56 -6.72
N TYR A 110 7.68 -7.39 -5.67
CA TYR A 110 9.13 -7.28 -5.76
C TYR A 110 9.82 -8.66 -5.86
N THR A 111 9.20 -9.69 -5.28
CA THR A 111 9.66 -11.08 -5.30
C THR A 111 8.49 -12.06 -5.40
N LEU A 112 8.70 -13.17 -6.12
CA LEU A 112 7.73 -14.26 -6.22
C LEU A 112 7.54 -14.99 -4.89
N SER A 113 8.55 -14.97 -4.02
CA SER A 113 8.57 -15.71 -2.75
C SER A 113 7.47 -15.31 -1.76
N HIS A 114 6.80 -14.18 -1.97
CA HIS A 114 5.58 -13.84 -1.22
C HIS A 114 4.44 -14.84 -1.44
N TYR A 115 4.42 -15.48 -2.62
CA TYR A 115 3.37 -16.41 -3.01
C TYR A 115 3.89 -17.81 -3.35
N ASN A 116 5.08 -17.93 -3.91
CA ASN A 116 5.62 -19.21 -4.36
C ASN A 116 7.16 -19.20 -4.39
N ASN A 117 7.81 -20.29 -4.02
CA ASN A 117 9.28 -20.41 -4.05
C ASN A 117 9.82 -21.09 -5.31
N ALA A 118 8.99 -21.23 -6.35
CA ALA A 118 9.40 -21.79 -7.64
C ALA A 118 10.38 -20.88 -8.38
N ILE A 119 11.23 -21.49 -9.20
CA ILE A 119 12.04 -20.77 -10.19
C ILE A 119 11.26 -20.78 -11.51
N MET A 120 11.12 -19.62 -12.15
CA MET A 120 10.36 -19.51 -13.39
C MET A 120 11.08 -20.18 -14.56
N ALA A 121 10.29 -20.72 -15.50
CA ALA A 121 10.80 -21.25 -16.75
C ALA A 121 11.61 -20.19 -17.51
N GLY A 122 12.84 -20.56 -17.85
CA GLY A 122 13.81 -19.67 -18.50
C GLY A 122 14.66 -18.82 -17.55
N ALA A 123 14.46 -18.93 -16.23
CA ALA A 123 15.37 -18.38 -15.23
C ALA A 123 16.23 -19.51 -14.61
N SER A 124 17.44 -19.16 -14.16
CA SER A 124 18.38 -20.06 -13.49
C SER A 124 18.41 -19.92 -11.96
N SER A 125 17.75 -18.88 -11.43
CA SER A 125 17.72 -18.57 -10.00
C SER A 125 16.43 -17.84 -9.59
N PRO A 126 16.11 -17.78 -8.29
CA PRO A 126 15.04 -16.93 -7.78
C PRO A 126 15.25 -15.45 -8.13
N GLU A 127 16.47 -14.92 -7.98
CA GLU A 127 16.77 -13.52 -8.31
C GLU A 127 16.53 -13.20 -9.80
N GLU A 128 16.87 -14.11 -10.71
CA GLU A 128 16.57 -13.92 -12.13
C GLU A 128 15.07 -13.97 -12.42
N SER A 129 14.32 -14.76 -11.66
CA SER A 129 12.85 -14.75 -11.72
C SER A 129 12.32 -13.40 -11.25
N ASP A 130 12.75 -12.94 -10.07
CA ASP A 130 12.31 -11.69 -9.47
C ASP A 130 12.70 -10.47 -10.34
N ALA A 131 13.91 -10.44 -10.89
CA ALA A 131 14.35 -9.40 -11.81
C ALA A 131 13.47 -9.31 -13.07
N ARG A 132 13.05 -10.47 -13.62
CA ARG A 132 12.14 -10.52 -14.77
C ARG A 132 10.74 -10.01 -14.42
N ILE A 133 10.25 -10.32 -13.22
CA ILE A 133 8.97 -9.84 -12.70
C ILE A 133 9.01 -8.32 -12.53
N ARG A 134 10.02 -7.80 -11.83
CA ARG A 134 10.19 -6.36 -11.60
C ARG A 134 10.28 -5.60 -12.92
N ALA A 135 11.09 -6.07 -13.87
CA ALA A 135 11.18 -5.44 -15.19
C ALA A 135 9.83 -5.43 -15.92
N GLY A 136 9.11 -6.56 -15.93
CA GLY A 136 7.79 -6.66 -16.57
C GLY A 136 6.75 -5.74 -15.95
N ILE A 137 6.72 -5.64 -14.61
CA ILE A 137 5.79 -4.75 -13.89
C ILE A 137 6.13 -3.28 -14.14
N LEU A 138 7.41 -2.89 -14.15
CA LEU A 138 7.81 -1.52 -14.48
C LEU A 138 7.33 -1.13 -15.89
N ASP A 139 7.52 -2.02 -16.87
CA ASP A 139 7.07 -1.77 -18.24
C ASP A 139 5.54 -1.72 -18.36
N LEU A 140 4.84 -2.59 -17.65
CA LEU A 140 3.37 -2.62 -17.63
C LEU A 140 2.80 -1.38 -16.97
N ALA A 141 3.27 -1.02 -15.77
CA ALA A 141 2.84 0.16 -15.04
C ALA A 141 3.11 1.45 -15.82
N ARG A 142 4.25 1.53 -16.53
CA ARG A 142 4.54 2.66 -17.42
C ARG A 142 3.53 2.76 -18.57
N GLN A 143 3.27 1.66 -19.28
CA GLN A 143 2.31 1.64 -20.40
C GLN A 143 0.88 1.95 -19.94
N ALA A 144 0.46 1.37 -18.81
CA ALA A 144 -0.84 1.61 -18.20
C ALA A 144 -0.99 3.07 -17.76
N GLY A 145 0.01 3.60 -17.05
CA GLY A 145 0.02 4.97 -16.56
C GLY A 145 -0.06 5.99 -17.68
N GLU A 146 0.78 5.86 -18.71
CA GLU A 146 0.75 6.72 -19.91
C GLU A 146 -0.62 6.68 -20.61
N ALA A 147 -1.23 5.50 -20.71
CA ALA A 147 -2.54 5.34 -21.34
C ALA A 147 -3.68 5.94 -20.53
N LEU A 148 -3.67 5.76 -19.20
CA LEU A 148 -4.71 6.27 -18.30
C LEU A 148 -4.61 7.78 -18.15
N GLU A 149 -3.41 8.34 -17.95
CA GLU A 149 -3.20 9.80 -17.93
C GLU A 149 -3.68 10.47 -19.22
N GLY A 150 -3.44 9.85 -20.37
CA GLY A 150 -3.92 10.32 -21.67
C GLY A 150 -5.44 10.41 -21.78
N SER A 151 -6.17 9.75 -20.88
CA SER A 151 -7.63 9.77 -20.76
C SER A 151 -8.13 10.51 -19.50
N GLY A 152 -7.24 11.09 -18.70
CA GLY A 152 -7.59 11.82 -17.48
C GLY A 152 -7.82 10.95 -16.24
N HIS A 153 -7.39 9.69 -16.26
CA HIS A 153 -7.54 8.74 -15.16
C HIS A 153 -6.22 8.46 -14.45
N SER A 154 -6.25 8.17 -13.15
CA SER A 154 -5.04 7.84 -12.38
C SER A 154 -4.73 6.35 -12.36
N LEU A 155 -3.48 6.01 -12.06
CA LEU A 155 -3.03 4.66 -11.75
C LEU A 155 -2.30 4.68 -10.40
N MET A 156 -2.97 4.15 -9.37
CA MET A 156 -2.37 3.92 -8.06
C MET A 156 -1.92 2.47 -7.98
N THR A 157 -0.70 2.22 -7.49
CA THR A 157 -0.14 0.86 -7.43
C THR A 157 -0.02 0.37 -5.99
N ASN A 158 -0.43 -0.86 -5.70
CA ASN A 158 -0.02 -1.56 -4.47
C ASN A 158 1.37 -2.14 -4.65
N ILE A 159 2.35 -1.58 -3.95
CA ILE A 159 3.77 -1.82 -4.16
C ILE A 159 4.29 -2.67 -3.02
N SER A 160 4.72 -3.90 -3.32
CA SER A 160 5.41 -4.71 -2.31
C SER A 160 6.86 -4.24 -2.16
N ASP A 161 7.36 -4.25 -0.92
CA ASP A 161 8.76 -4.01 -0.57
C ASP A 161 9.36 -2.72 -1.17
N GLY A 162 8.59 -1.63 -1.29
CA GLY A 162 9.11 -0.35 -1.74
C GLY A 162 10.34 0.11 -0.94
N ARG A 163 10.38 -0.24 0.36
CA ARG A 163 11.48 0.05 1.30
C ARG A 163 12.83 -0.56 0.90
N LEU A 164 12.85 -1.56 0.00
CA LEU A 164 14.09 -2.21 -0.45
C LEU A 164 14.70 -1.51 -1.66
N ASP A 165 13.89 -0.80 -2.44
CA ASP A 165 14.30 -0.12 -3.67
C ASP A 165 13.47 1.17 -3.87
N PRO A 166 14.02 2.34 -3.51
CA PRO A 166 13.35 3.62 -3.70
C PRO A 166 13.01 3.95 -5.16
N GLU A 167 13.79 3.47 -6.13
CA GLU A 167 13.51 3.73 -7.55
C GLU A 167 12.35 2.87 -8.05
N TRP A 168 12.21 1.65 -7.54
CA TRP A 168 11.01 0.81 -7.74
C TRP A 168 9.75 1.51 -7.22
N TRP A 169 9.79 2.01 -5.98
CA TRP A 169 8.67 2.77 -5.41
C TRP A 169 8.31 3.99 -6.25
N LYS A 170 9.31 4.83 -6.56
CA LYS A 170 9.15 6.06 -7.34
C LYS A 170 8.59 5.81 -8.74
N ALA A 171 9.03 4.75 -9.40
CA ALA A 171 8.55 4.42 -10.73
C ALA A 171 7.07 4.02 -10.71
N LEU A 172 6.65 3.22 -9.74
CA LEU A 172 5.30 2.66 -9.66
C LEU A 172 4.26 3.62 -9.06
N SER A 173 4.69 4.61 -8.28
CA SER A 173 3.81 5.63 -7.68
C SER A 173 3.55 6.84 -8.58
N ARG A 174 4.22 6.92 -9.74
CA ARG A 174 4.28 8.10 -10.60
C ARG A 174 2.93 8.55 -11.16
N TYR A 175 2.00 7.64 -11.42
CA TYR A 175 0.79 7.91 -12.23
C TYR A 175 -0.49 8.09 -11.40
N GLY A 176 -0.38 8.20 -10.09
CA GLY A 176 -1.56 8.28 -9.21
C GLY A 176 -1.31 7.94 -7.76
N GLY A 177 -0.09 7.55 -7.38
CA GLY A 177 0.26 7.22 -6.01
C GLY A 177 0.72 5.79 -5.82
N GLY A 178 1.29 5.53 -4.64
CA GLY A 178 1.66 4.20 -4.19
C GLY A 178 0.93 3.82 -2.91
N MET A 179 0.53 2.55 -2.79
CA MET A 179 0.09 1.94 -1.54
C MET A 179 1.18 1.01 -1.01
N GLU A 180 1.47 1.12 0.28
CA GLU A 180 2.31 0.18 1.03
C GLU A 180 1.40 -0.64 1.95
N GLU A 181 1.13 -1.87 1.53
CA GLU A 181 0.52 -2.88 2.38
C GLU A 181 1.57 -3.46 3.34
N ASN A 182 1.17 -3.72 4.59
CA ASN A 182 2.08 -4.08 5.68
C ASN A 182 2.96 -2.92 6.18
N PHE A 183 2.43 -1.70 6.09
CA PHE A 183 3.04 -0.53 6.68
C PHE A 183 3.14 -0.69 8.20
N ALA A 184 4.34 -0.52 8.76
CA ALA A 184 4.68 -0.65 10.17
C ALA A 184 4.53 -2.08 10.78
N ASN A 185 3.79 -2.99 10.14
CA ASN A 185 3.57 -4.35 10.63
C ASN A 185 3.26 -5.35 9.50
N TRP A 186 3.94 -6.50 9.49
CA TRP A 186 3.72 -7.60 8.55
C TRP A 186 2.58 -8.50 9.02
N GLY A 187 1.54 -8.59 8.20
CA GLY A 187 0.35 -9.34 8.51
C GLY A 187 -0.20 -8.97 9.89
N ARG A 188 -0.63 -9.97 10.64
CA ARG A 188 -1.28 -9.78 11.95
C ARG A 188 -0.41 -10.23 13.10
N ALA A 189 0.89 -9.91 13.04
CA ALA A 189 1.75 -10.09 14.19
C ALA A 189 1.18 -9.34 15.41
N ASP A 190 1.39 -9.89 16.59
CA ASP A 190 0.90 -9.37 17.89
C ASP A 190 1.72 -8.17 18.42
N THR A 191 2.77 -7.81 17.70
CA THR A 191 3.63 -6.66 17.96
C THR A 191 4.11 -6.10 16.63
N PRO A 192 4.38 -4.78 16.52
CA PRO A 192 4.88 -4.22 15.28
C PRO A 192 6.18 -4.88 14.85
N THR A 193 6.18 -5.40 13.63
CA THR A 193 7.33 -6.10 13.08
C THR A 193 8.26 -5.20 12.30
N VAL A 194 7.82 -4.03 11.81
CA VAL A 194 8.66 -3.09 11.08
C VAL A 194 9.14 -2.00 12.02
N TYR A 195 10.43 -2.02 12.35
CA TYR A 195 11.08 -1.15 13.31
C TYR A 195 12.43 -0.70 12.77
N ASP A 196 13.13 0.18 13.46
CA ASP A 196 14.41 0.70 12.98
C ASP A 196 15.54 -0.29 13.26
N TRP A 197 15.78 -1.19 12.30
CA TRP A 197 16.95 -2.07 12.26
C TRP A 197 18.03 -1.58 11.27
N GLY A 198 17.94 -0.34 10.79
CA GLY A 198 18.79 0.16 9.71
C GLY A 198 18.23 -0.13 8.31
N PRO A 199 19.08 -0.39 7.30
CA PRO A 199 18.65 -0.53 5.91
C PRO A 199 17.53 -1.55 5.69
N GLY A 200 16.55 -1.17 4.89
CA GLY A 200 15.27 -1.85 4.68
C GLY A 200 14.32 -1.74 5.88
N GLY A 201 14.63 -0.97 6.91
CA GLY A 201 13.84 -0.87 8.13
C GLY A 201 12.67 0.09 8.06
N TRP A 202 12.14 0.41 9.23
CA TRP A 202 11.08 1.41 9.40
C TRP A 202 11.41 2.75 8.76
N GLN A 203 12.67 3.17 8.87
CA GLN A 203 13.15 4.41 8.30
C GLN A 203 12.93 4.45 6.78
N ASP A 204 13.35 3.41 6.08
CA ASP A 204 13.22 3.37 4.61
C ASP A 204 11.75 3.28 4.19
N GLN A 205 10.90 2.57 4.94
CA GLN A 205 9.46 2.48 4.65
C GLN A 205 8.74 3.82 4.83
N VAL A 206 9.05 4.58 5.88
CA VAL A 206 8.43 5.90 6.11
C VAL A 206 8.90 6.93 5.09
N ASP A 207 10.17 6.89 4.69
CA ASP A 207 10.72 7.87 3.77
C ASP A 207 10.18 7.71 2.33
N LEU A 208 9.65 6.53 1.96
CA LEU A 208 8.94 6.33 0.68
C LEU A 208 7.85 7.38 0.43
N PHE A 209 7.10 7.73 1.47
CA PHE A 209 6.00 8.69 1.38
C PHE A 209 6.50 10.13 1.21
N GLU A 210 7.73 10.43 1.65
CA GLU A 210 8.36 11.74 1.38
C GLU A 210 8.79 11.88 -0.08
N MET A 211 9.07 10.76 -0.76
CA MET A 211 9.59 10.73 -2.13
C MET A 211 8.51 10.92 -3.21
N ASN A 212 7.25 10.64 -2.90
CA ASN A 212 6.18 10.67 -3.91
C ASN A 212 5.71 12.09 -4.21
N GLU A 213 5.31 12.38 -5.43
CA GLU A 213 4.62 13.64 -5.76
C GLU A 213 3.09 13.49 -5.63
N ASN A 214 2.59 12.27 -5.82
CA ASN A 214 1.18 11.91 -5.71
C ASN A 214 0.81 11.43 -4.30
N PRO A 215 -0.49 11.46 -3.95
CA PRO A 215 -1.00 10.87 -2.71
C PRO A 215 -0.62 9.40 -2.55
N SER A 216 -0.25 9.00 -1.34
CA SER A 216 0.06 7.61 -1.00
C SER A 216 -0.81 7.08 0.12
N VAL A 217 -0.98 5.76 0.15
CA VAL A 217 -1.77 5.08 1.17
C VAL A 217 -0.93 4.06 1.93
N ALA A 218 -1.05 4.08 3.25
CA ALA A 218 -0.43 3.09 4.13
C ALA A 218 -1.50 2.20 4.77
N ILE A 219 -1.32 0.88 4.68
CA ILE A 219 -2.19 -0.09 5.35
C ILE A 219 -1.40 -0.80 6.45
N THR A 220 -1.79 -0.58 7.70
CA THR A 220 -1.24 -1.33 8.83
C THR A 220 -2.17 -2.49 9.17
N PHE A 221 -1.67 -3.72 9.10
CA PHE A 221 -2.41 -4.88 9.59
C PHE A 221 -2.17 -5.08 11.09
N ALA A 222 -3.23 -5.41 11.82
CA ALA A 222 -3.18 -5.67 13.25
C ALA A 222 -4.16 -6.78 13.64
N GLN A 223 -3.96 -7.41 14.80
CA GLN A 223 -4.96 -8.30 15.39
C GLN A 223 -6.14 -7.50 15.94
N GLU A 224 -7.34 -8.07 15.94
CA GLU A 224 -8.50 -7.42 16.54
C GLU A 224 -8.21 -6.98 17.99
N GLY A 225 -8.40 -5.69 18.27
CA GLY A 225 -8.12 -5.08 19.57
C GLY A 225 -6.66 -4.66 19.81
N ASP A 226 -5.73 -4.95 18.90
CA ASP A 226 -4.34 -4.50 19.00
C ASP A 226 -4.19 -3.01 18.63
N THR A 227 -4.61 -2.18 19.58
CA THR A 227 -4.51 -0.72 19.50
C THR A 227 -3.08 -0.21 19.52
N ARG A 228 -2.12 -0.98 20.06
CA ARG A 228 -0.71 -0.59 20.08
C ARG A 228 -0.13 -0.61 18.67
N THR A 229 -0.34 -1.69 17.92
CA THR A 229 0.13 -1.79 16.54
C THR A 229 -0.56 -0.78 15.64
N ALA A 230 -1.87 -0.60 15.82
CA ALA A 230 -2.62 0.44 15.12
C ALA A 230 -2.04 1.84 15.37
N LEU A 231 -1.78 2.19 16.63
CA LEU A 231 -1.22 3.49 16.99
C LEU A 231 0.22 3.67 16.50
N TYR A 232 1.03 2.60 16.53
CA TYR A 232 2.37 2.62 15.96
C TYR A 232 2.34 2.88 14.45
N GLY A 233 1.48 2.20 13.70
CA GLY A 233 1.27 2.46 12.28
C GLY A 233 0.81 3.89 12.01
N TYR A 234 -0.22 4.35 12.73
CA TYR A 234 -0.77 5.70 12.54
C TYR A 234 0.28 6.79 12.80
N THR A 235 0.99 6.70 13.93
CA THR A 235 2.03 7.68 14.27
C THR A 235 3.23 7.62 13.35
N SER A 236 3.57 6.43 12.82
CA SER A 236 4.60 6.29 11.78
C SER A 236 4.21 7.04 10.51
N PHE A 237 2.96 6.86 10.06
CA PHE A 237 2.42 7.56 8.89
C PHE A 237 2.42 9.08 9.09
N LEU A 238 1.99 9.57 10.25
CA LEU A 238 1.95 11.01 10.56
C LEU A 238 3.31 11.72 10.43
N MET A 239 4.44 11.01 10.53
CA MET A 239 5.78 11.61 10.40
C MET A 239 6.06 12.18 9.02
N THR A 240 5.42 11.62 8.00
CA THR A 240 5.63 11.91 6.57
C THR A 240 4.37 12.41 5.88
N ALA A 241 3.19 12.05 6.39
CA ALA A 241 1.89 12.34 5.79
C ALA A 241 1.72 13.80 5.31
N ARG A 242 1.11 13.94 4.14
CA ARG A 242 0.79 15.19 3.45
C ARG A 242 -0.69 15.25 3.12
N PRO A 243 -1.23 16.43 2.79
CA PRO A 243 -2.60 16.53 2.30
C PRO A 243 -2.83 15.57 1.13
N GLY A 244 -3.87 14.74 1.22
CA GLY A 244 -4.22 13.73 0.23
C GLY A 244 -3.75 12.31 0.57
N ASP A 245 -2.69 12.15 1.36
CA ASP A 245 -2.23 10.83 1.80
C ASP A 245 -3.27 10.17 2.73
N GLY A 246 -3.34 8.84 2.68
CA GLY A 246 -4.25 8.03 3.48
C GLY A 246 -3.53 7.04 4.39
N TRP A 247 -4.13 6.75 5.53
CA TRP A 247 -3.74 5.63 6.37
C TRP A 247 -4.97 4.93 6.93
N GLU A 248 -4.91 3.60 6.96
CA GLU A 248 -5.88 2.79 7.67
C GLU A 248 -5.22 1.63 8.43
N VAL A 249 -5.94 1.16 9.45
CA VAL A 249 -5.67 -0.10 10.12
C VAL A 249 -6.71 -1.14 9.74
N ASN A 250 -6.26 -2.33 9.37
CA ASN A 250 -7.11 -3.47 9.09
C ASN A 250 -6.99 -4.53 10.20
N PHE A 251 -8.09 -4.79 10.91
CA PHE A 251 -8.15 -5.75 12.04
C PHE A 251 -8.63 -7.16 11.65
N GLY A 252 -8.90 -7.42 10.36
CA GLY A 252 -9.28 -8.74 9.85
C GLY A 252 -10.76 -8.91 9.60
N ASN A 253 -11.55 -8.00 10.14
CA ASN A 253 -12.96 -7.79 9.85
C ASN A 253 -13.21 -6.51 9.03
N GLY A 254 -12.15 -5.90 8.50
CA GLY A 254 -12.18 -4.65 7.75
C GLY A 254 -11.43 -3.52 8.43
N SER A 255 -11.52 -2.33 7.84
CA SER A 255 -10.88 -1.11 8.33
C SER A 255 -11.72 -0.47 9.43
N THR A 256 -11.09 -0.07 10.53
CA THR A 256 -11.79 0.56 11.67
C THR A 256 -11.06 1.83 12.11
N LYS A 257 -11.81 2.91 12.32
CA LYS A 257 -11.26 4.16 12.84
C LYS A 257 -10.86 4.01 14.31
N THR A 258 -9.63 4.34 14.67
CA THR A 258 -9.18 4.35 16.07
C THR A 258 -9.58 5.64 16.81
N ALA A 259 -9.47 5.62 18.14
CA ALA A 259 -9.73 6.81 18.95
C ALA A 259 -8.78 7.97 18.58
N GLU A 260 -7.52 7.67 18.30
CA GLU A 260 -6.48 8.64 17.97
C GLU A 260 -6.69 9.28 16.60
N GLN A 261 -7.28 8.56 15.65
CA GLN A 261 -7.73 9.14 14.37
C GLN A 261 -8.90 10.12 14.52
N SER A 262 -9.54 10.18 15.70
CA SER A 262 -10.61 11.14 15.99
C SER A 262 -10.09 12.44 16.60
N ILE A 263 -8.79 12.54 16.91
CA ILE A 263 -8.16 13.77 17.38
C ILE A 263 -8.00 14.73 16.18
N PRO A 264 -8.54 15.96 16.25
CA PRO A 264 -8.48 16.92 15.15
C PRO A 264 -7.10 17.58 15.07
N LEU A 265 -6.08 16.83 14.61
CA LEU A 265 -4.70 17.31 14.53
C LEU A 265 -4.54 18.52 13.59
N GLY A 266 -5.33 18.62 12.52
CA GLY A 266 -5.19 19.71 11.55
C GLY A 266 -3.92 19.58 10.70
N ALA A 267 -3.41 20.68 10.17
CA ALA A 267 -2.24 20.67 9.31
C ALA A 267 -0.94 20.47 10.11
N PRO A 268 0.09 19.83 9.53
CA PRO A 268 1.41 19.76 10.15
C PRO A 268 2.07 21.13 10.19
N ARG A 269 2.67 21.50 11.32
CA ARG A 269 3.38 22.78 11.51
C ARG A 269 4.81 22.79 10.97
N GLY A 270 5.26 21.67 10.42
CA GLY A 270 6.60 21.50 9.86
C GLY A 270 6.92 20.04 9.53
N LYS A 271 8.19 19.78 9.24
CA LYS A 271 8.74 18.42 9.16
C LYS A 271 8.80 17.79 10.54
N HIS A 272 8.92 16.47 10.58
CA HIS A 272 9.20 15.76 11.81
C HIS A 272 10.58 16.16 12.38
N VAL A 273 10.76 15.94 13.68
CA VAL A 273 12.02 16.12 14.42
C VAL A 273 12.46 14.76 14.95
N ASN A 274 13.75 14.48 14.78
CA ASN A 274 14.39 13.27 15.27
C ASN A 274 15.17 13.55 16.56
N SER A 275 14.87 12.80 17.63
CA SER A 275 15.57 12.94 18.91
C SER A 275 15.62 11.59 19.61
N ASN A 276 16.82 11.11 19.94
CA ASN A 276 17.04 9.82 20.62
C ASN A 276 16.35 8.62 19.94
N GLY A 277 16.35 8.59 18.60
CA GLY A 277 15.68 7.53 17.81
C GLY A 277 14.17 7.66 17.71
N ILE A 278 13.57 8.67 18.35
CA ILE A 278 12.14 9.00 18.22
C ILE A 278 11.94 9.99 17.10
N ARG A 279 10.92 9.78 16.27
CA ARG A 279 10.39 10.80 15.38
C ARG A 279 9.16 11.43 16.01
N SER A 280 9.05 12.76 15.93
CA SER A 280 7.86 13.48 16.40
C SER A 280 7.50 14.64 15.49
N ARG A 281 6.23 15.02 15.45
CA ARG A 281 5.73 16.09 14.57
C ARG A 281 4.63 16.88 15.25
N GLU A 282 4.74 18.20 15.18
CA GLU A 282 3.67 19.11 15.63
C GLU A 282 2.65 19.35 14.53
N PHE A 283 1.40 19.42 14.96
CA PHE A 283 0.24 19.80 14.15
C PHE A 283 -0.46 20.99 14.83
N ASP A 284 -1.36 21.64 14.09
CA ASP A 284 -2.12 22.79 14.61
C ASP A 284 -2.88 22.42 15.90
N GLY A 285 -3.59 21.30 15.88
CA GLY A 285 -4.42 20.79 16.96
C GLY A 285 -3.74 19.76 17.88
N GLY A 286 -2.45 19.47 17.70
CA GLY A 286 -1.79 18.47 18.55
C GLY A 286 -0.35 18.14 18.19
N TRP A 287 0.09 16.98 18.66
CA TRP A 287 1.45 16.47 18.46
C TRP A 287 1.41 14.95 18.41
N ALA A 288 2.24 14.36 17.54
CA ALA A 288 2.41 12.92 17.44
C ALA A 288 3.89 12.54 17.58
N ALA A 289 4.14 11.36 18.13
CA ALA A 289 5.47 10.76 18.17
C ALA A 289 5.40 9.25 18.01
N VAL A 290 6.49 8.70 17.48
CA VAL A 290 6.67 7.27 17.24
C VAL A 290 8.06 6.86 17.70
N ASN A 291 8.10 5.76 18.44
CA ASN A 291 9.30 5.05 18.82
C ASN A 291 9.49 3.81 17.94
N PRO A 292 10.25 3.91 16.84
CA PRO A 292 10.58 2.76 16.01
C PRO A 292 11.73 1.94 16.59
N THR A 293 12.28 2.28 17.76
CA THR A 293 13.41 1.53 18.34
C THR A 293 12.93 0.31 19.14
N ASP A 294 13.89 -0.53 19.53
CA ASP A 294 13.67 -1.67 20.42
C ASP A 294 13.81 -1.33 21.92
N GLN A 295 14.05 -0.06 22.26
CA GLN A 295 14.20 0.43 23.63
C GLN A 295 13.09 1.40 24.03
N ALA A 296 12.81 1.50 25.33
CA ALA A 296 11.95 2.56 25.83
C ALA A 296 12.70 3.89 25.82
N VAL A 297 12.05 4.96 25.34
CA VAL A 297 12.65 6.30 25.26
C VAL A 297 11.69 7.34 25.82
N THR A 298 12.22 8.22 26.66
CA THR A 298 11.49 9.39 27.17
C THR A 298 11.77 10.60 26.28
N VAL A 299 10.71 11.26 25.84
CA VAL A 299 10.78 12.50 25.06
C VAL A 299 10.07 13.64 25.74
N GLN A 300 10.59 14.85 25.54
CA GLN A 300 9.92 16.07 25.97
C GLN A 300 8.76 16.36 25.02
N VAL A 301 7.65 16.77 25.60
CA VAL A 301 6.43 17.13 24.86
C VAL A 301 6.37 18.66 24.75
N PRO A 302 6.00 19.22 23.57
CA PRO A 302 5.81 20.65 23.43
C PRO A 302 4.81 21.21 24.45
N ALA A 303 5.01 22.47 24.86
CA ALA A 303 4.09 23.11 25.79
C ALA A 303 2.67 23.20 25.23
N GLY A 304 1.67 23.10 26.12
CA GLY A 304 0.25 23.19 25.77
C GLY A 304 -0.35 21.90 25.20
N MET A 305 0.33 20.76 25.36
CA MET A 305 -0.22 19.46 25.00
C MET A 305 -0.92 18.79 26.17
N VAL A 306 -2.01 18.09 25.88
CA VAL A 306 -2.83 17.35 26.84
C VAL A 306 -3.07 15.91 26.39
N ASP A 307 -3.21 15.01 27.36
CA ASP A 307 -3.64 13.64 27.14
C ASP A 307 -5.15 13.54 26.84
N ALA A 308 -5.64 12.33 26.61
CA ALA A 308 -7.07 12.07 26.34
C ALA A 308 -8.01 12.45 27.51
N SER A 309 -7.46 12.65 28.72
CA SER A 309 -8.21 13.11 29.90
C SER A 309 -8.12 14.62 30.10
N GLY A 310 -7.41 15.35 29.23
CA GLY A 310 -7.20 16.79 29.32
C GLY A 310 -6.09 17.21 30.29
N ASN A 311 -5.28 16.28 30.81
CA ASN A 311 -4.17 16.63 31.69
C ASN A 311 -2.98 17.12 30.88
N ALA A 312 -2.32 18.18 31.35
CA ALA A 312 -1.11 18.69 30.72
C ALA A 312 0.03 17.67 30.76
N VAL A 313 0.72 17.49 29.63
CA VAL A 313 1.84 16.55 29.48
C VAL A 313 3.10 17.31 29.09
N SER A 314 4.16 17.17 29.88
CA SER A 314 5.48 17.77 29.60
C SER A 314 6.52 16.74 29.10
N SER A 315 6.30 15.46 29.37
CA SER A 315 7.14 14.37 28.87
C SER A 315 6.36 13.06 28.80
N ILE A 316 6.75 12.17 27.88
CA ILE A 316 6.18 10.84 27.76
C ILE A 316 7.28 9.80 27.55
N THR A 317 7.13 8.62 28.15
CA THR A 317 7.97 7.45 27.86
C THR A 317 7.25 6.55 26.86
N LEU A 318 7.80 6.47 25.65
CA LEU A 318 7.34 5.56 24.61
C LEU A 318 8.01 4.21 24.78
N GLN A 319 7.22 3.15 24.85
CA GLN A 319 7.73 1.77 24.83
C GLN A 319 8.38 1.45 23.47
N PRO A 320 9.20 0.39 23.36
CA PRO A 320 9.70 -0.08 22.06
C PRO A 320 8.55 -0.22 21.05
N ARG A 321 8.73 0.21 19.80
CA ARG A 321 7.72 0.01 18.74
C ARG A 321 6.32 0.45 19.16
N SER A 322 6.21 1.70 19.56
CA SER A 322 4.95 2.31 20.02
C SER A 322 4.84 3.76 19.58
N GLY A 323 3.67 4.35 19.74
CA GLY A 323 3.42 5.75 19.40
C GLY A 323 2.55 6.45 20.42
N ALA A 324 2.45 7.77 20.29
CA ALA A 324 1.54 8.60 21.04
C ALA A 324 1.00 9.75 20.18
N VAL A 325 -0.23 10.15 20.45
CA VAL A 325 -0.87 11.35 19.92
C VAL A 325 -1.43 12.15 21.10
N LEU A 326 -1.15 13.44 21.14
CA LEU A 326 -1.64 14.37 22.14
C LEU A 326 -2.42 15.51 21.47
N SER A 327 -3.43 16.03 22.15
CA SER A 327 -4.18 17.20 21.69
C SER A 327 -3.55 18.48 22.21
N ARG A 328 -3.80 19.61 21.54
CA ARG A 328 -3.43 20.94 22.03
C ARG A 328 -4.57 21.54 22.85
N SER A 329 -4.26 22.11 24.02
CA SER A 329 -5.19 22.87 24.86
C SER A 329 -5.52 24.25 24.31
#